data_AF-A0A1Y2FPK7-F1
#
_entry.id   AF-A0A1Y2FPK7-F1
#
_cell.length_a   1.000
_cell.length_b   1.000
_cell.length_c   1.000
_cell.angle_alpha   90.00
_cell.angle_beta   90.00
_cell.angle_gamma   90.00
#
_symmetry.space_group_name_H-M   'P 1'
#
loop_
_entity.id
_entity.type
_entity.pdbx_description
1 polymer ?
#
loop_
_entity_poly.entity_id
_entity_poly.type
_entity_poly.pdbx_seq_one_letter_code
_entity_poly.pdbx_strand_id
1 'polypeptide(L)'
;MNSVDAVLFGPTDDTETFLSTYKPSSNRQDILGGWYWVINKEGLKGQDKPAEDVESDGRTTFEREGAELEAELTAECNRIKDEAPVRGNKKQGIKSQKELREIAHEVFNAGVKKLAQKHGVLSGKWLLYPGPEGVDSTWRKVVNALAKADGALAKAGSVHCAKVSTAVQDGGSGGYVICVYCDDSWDKEGVKAAFVALVKDLGLVSQAYKCDANTILGIDSKHPSKIKSSLYGKNDYMTKEEIDAAMAAREANPETASKARAVKSKTLEEEEAEGCGFAPVSDSEDDEPPKKKIKV
;
A
#
# COMPACT_ATOMS: atom_id res chain seq x y z
N MET A 1 5.14 -8.66 -25.89
CA MET A 1 4.48 -9.64 -25.02
C MET A 1 3.73 -8.86 -23.96
N ASN A 2 2.43 -9.10 -23.77
CA ASN A 2 1.70 -8.45 -22.68
C ASN A 2 2.30 -8.95 -21.37
N SER A 3 2.83 -8.00 -20.58
CA SER A 3 3.39 -8.30 -19.28
C SER A 3 2.28 -8.84 -18.38
N VAL A 4 2.48 -10.02 -17.80
CA VAL A 4 1.49 -10.65 -16.92
C VAL A 4 1.95 -10.41 -15.48
N ASP A 5 1.06 -9.87 -14.65
CA ASP A 5 1.31 -9.72 -13.23
C ASP A 5 1.46 -11.10 -12.56
N ALA A 6 2.39 -11.24 -11.62
CA ALA A 6 2.51 -12.46 -10.82
C ALA A 6 1.42 -12.49 -9.75
N VAL A 7 0.66 -13.59 -9.68
CA VAL A 7 -0.47 -13.75 -8.75
C VAL A 7 -0.30 -15.03 -7.94
N LEU A 8 -0.43 -14.92 -6.62
CA LEU A 8 -0.52 -16.02 -5.68
C LEU A 8 -1.96 -16.16 -5.17
N PHE A 9 -2.53 -17.36 -5.23
CA PHE A 9 -3.83 -17.66 -4.64
C PHE A 9 -3.69 -18.51 -3.37
N GLY A 10 -3.81 -17.88 -2.20
CA GLY A 10 -3.89 -18.60 -0.92
C GLY A 10 -5.28 -19.19 -0.67
N PRO A 11 -5.43 -20.23 0.16
CA PRO A 11 -4.38 -20.99 0.84
C PRO A 11 -3.82 -22.17 0.04
N THR A 12 -4.14 -22.28 -1.24
CA THR A 12 -3.77 -23.44 -2.06
C THR A 12 -2.33 -23.39 -2.55
N ASP A 13 -1.84 -22.20 -2.88
CA ASP A 13 -0.58 -22.04 -3.60
C ASP A 13 0.62 -22.00 -2.64
N ASP A 14 1.79 -22.46 -3.11
CA ASP A 14 3.01 -22.48 -2.32
C ASP A 14 3.60 -21.06 -2.15
N THR A 15 3.45 -20.52 -0.94
CA THR A 15 3.95 -19.20 -0.55
C THR A 15 5.47 -19.06 -0.66
N GLU A 16 6.24 -20.12 -0.35
CA GLU A 16 7.71 -20.02 -0.32
C GLU A 16 8.31 -20.05 -1.72
N THR A 17 7.77 -20.90 -2.60
CA THR A 17 8.15 -20.89 -4.02
C THR A 17 7.82 -19.55 -4.66
N PHE A 18 6.65 -18.98 -4.37
CA PHE A 18 6.27 -17.65 -4.88
C PHE A 18 7.21 -16.55 -4.39
N LEU A 19 7.48 -16.49 -3.08
CA LEU A 19 8.33 -15.44 -2.48
C LEU A 19 9.81 -15.55 -2.82
N SER A 20 10.31 -16.75 -3.15
CA SER A 20 11.68 -16.93 -3.63
C SER A 20 11.83 -16.54 -5.10
N THR A 21 10.80 -16.78 -5.91
CA THR A 21 10.77 -16.46 -7.35
C THR A 21 10.49 -14.98 -7.62
N TYR A 22 9.48 -14.42 -6.96
CA TYR A 22 8.95 -13.08 -7.23
C TYR A 22 9.32 -12.09 -6.13
N LYS A 23 10.56 -11.58 -6.19
CA LYS A 23 11.06 -10.55 -5.27
C LYS A 23 10.79 -9.14 -5.82
N PRO A 24 9.98 -8.29 -5.15
CA PRO A 24 9.71 -6.93 -5.62
C PRO A 24 10.98 -6.11 -5.87
N SER A 25 12.02 -6.29 -5.03
CA SER A 25 13.29 -5.56 -5.12
C SER A 25 14.10 -5.84 -6.40
N SER A 26 13.89 -7.01 -6.99
CA SER A 26 14.74 -7.56 -8.06
C SER A 26 13.95 -7.81 -9.35
N ASN A 27 12.78 -7.17 -9.49
CA ASN A 27 11.92 -7.43 -10.65
C ASN A 27 12.59 -6.97 -11.96
N ARG A 28 12.57 -7.87 -12.94
CA ARG A 28 12.85 -7.58 -14.34
C ARG A 28 11.57 -7.04 -14.99
N GLN A 29 11.32 -5.74 -14.81
CA GLN A 29 10.13 -5.06 -15.36
C GLN A 29 10.01 -5.16 -16.89
N ASP A 30 11.11 -5.49 -17.58
CA ASP A 30 11.14 -5.80 -19.02
C ASP A 30 10.37 -7.08 -19.38
N ILE A 31 10.06 -7.94 -18.40
CA ILE A 31 9.47 -9.28 -18.60
C ILE A 31 8.20 -9.49 -17.74
N LEU A 32 8.14 -8.90 -16.55
CA LEU A 32 7.06 -9.11 -15.57
C LEU A 32 6.30 -7.81 -15.29
N GLY A 33 5.02 -7.95 -14.92
CA GLY A 33 4.10 -6.84 -14.70
C GLY A 33 4.57 -5.87 -13.61
N GLY A 34 3.98 -4.68 -13.55
CA GLY A 34 4.34 -3.65 -12.57
C GLY A 34 3.93 -3.98 -11.12
N TRP A 35 3.17 -5.07 -10.94
CA TRP A 35 2.57 -5.46 -9.68
C TRP A 35 2.66 -6.96 -9.45
N TYR A 36 2.91 -7.34 -8.19
CA TYR A 36 2.64 -8.70 -7.71
C TYR A 36 1.44 -8.70 -6.78
N TRP A 37 0.67 -9.78 -6.83
CA TRP A 37 -0.59 -9.94 -6.13
C TRP A 37 -0.59 -11.17 -5.25
N VAL A 38 -1.28 -11.05 -4.12
CA VAL A 38 -1.73 -12.19 -3.31
C VAL A 38 -3.22 -12.04 -3.07
N ILE A 39 -3.97 -13.11 -3.36
CA ILE A 39 -5.42 -13.17 -3.25
C ILE A 39 -5.77 -14.32 -2.31
N ASN A 40 -6.64 -14.06 -1.33
CA ASN A 40 -7.16 -15.08 -0.44
C ASN A 40 -8.45 -15.68 -1.04
N LYS A 41 -8.39 -16.92 -1.55
CA LYS A 41 -9.53 -17.63 -2.16
C LYS A 41 -10.72 -17.82 -1.22
N GLU A 42 -10.45 -18.02 0.06
CA GLU A 42 -11.52 -18.22 1.06
C GLU A 42 -12.20 -16.91 1.46
N GLY A 43 -11.54 -15.77 1.22
CA GLY A 43 -12.10 -14.43 1.36
C GLY A 43 -12.89 -13.97 0.13
N LEU A 44 -12.92 -14.74 -0.97
CA LEU A 44 -13.57 -14.34 -2.21
C LEU A 44 -15.09 -14.37 -2.08
N LYS A 45 -15.68 -13.22 -1.75
CA LYS A 45 -17.11 -12.95 -1.98
C LYS A 45 -17.35 -12.57 -3.46
N GLY A 46 -16.67 -13.24 -4.39
CA GLY A 46 -16.70 -12.93 -5.83
C GLY A 46 -15.89 -11.71 -6.26
N GLN A 47 -14.92 -11.25 -5.45
CA GLN A 47 -14.03 -10.13 -5.77
C GLN A 47 -12.55 -10.56 -5.66
N ASP A 48 -11.97 -10.97 -6.80
CA ASP A 48 -10.55 -11.33 -6.88
C ASP A 48 -9.64 -10.09 -6.91
N LYS A 49 -10.22 -8.93 -7.24
CA LYS A 49 -9.55 -7.65 -7.41
C LYS A 49 -10.34 -6.56 -6.71
N PRO A 50 -9.66 -5.50 -6.24
CA PRO A 50 -10.32 -4.35 -5.65
C PRO A 50 -11.09 -3.57 -6.70
N ALA A 51 -12.09 -2.80 -6.27
CA ALA A 51 -13.00 -2.04 -7.14
C ALA A 51 -12.28 -1.07 -8.08
N GLU A 52 -11.10 -0.54 -7.71
CA GLU A 52 -10.32 0.31 -8.62
C GLU A 52 -9.71 -0.46 -9.81
N ASP A 53 -9.50 -1.77 -9.68
CA ASP A 53 -8.87 -2.65 -10.67
C ASP A 53 -9.90 -3.55 -11.39
N VAL A 54 -11.20 -3.36 -11.11
CA VAL A 54 -12.32 -4.07 -11.75
C VAL A 54 -13.00 -3.15 -12.75
N GLU A 55 -13.03 -3.54 -14.03
CA GLU A 55 -13.88 -2.89 -15.03
C GLU A 55 -15.32 -3.43 -14.90
N SER A 56 -16.28 -2.55 -14.61
CA SER A 56 -17.69 -2.92 -14.49
C SER A 56 -18.60 -1.72 -14.80
N ASP A 57 -19.83 -1.99 -15.24
CA ASP A 57 -20.85 -0.96 -15.46
C ASP A 57 -21.11 -0.11 -14.20
N GLY A 58 -21.02 -0.74 -13.02
CA GLY A 58 -21.12 -0.07 -11.73
C GLY A 58 -19.99 0.94 -11.51
N ARG A 59 -18.74 0.55 -11.79
CA ARG A 59 -17.59 1.47 -11.70
C ARG A 59 -17.70 2.62 -12.69
N THR A 60 -18.03 2.35 -13.95
CA THR A 60 -18.16 3.41 -14.98
C THR A 60 -19.28 4.39 -14.62
N THR A 61 -20.39 3.90 -14.08
CA THR A 61 -21.49 4.75 -13.62
C THR A 61 -21.12 5.56 -12.37
N PHE A 62 -20.41 4.93 -11.42
CA PHE A 62 -19.86 5.60 -10.24
C PHE A 62 -18.91 6.74 -10.63
N GLU A 63 -18.00 6.50 -11.59
CA GLU A 63 -17.02 7.51 -12.03
C GLU A 63 -17.73 8.73 -12.65
N ARG A 64 -18.72 8.50 -13.51
CA ARG A 64 -19.50 9.59 -14.11
C ARG A 64 -20.30 10.39 -13.07
N GLU A 65 -21.09 9.72 -12.22
CA GLU A 65 -21.89 10.38 -11.19
C GLU A 65 -20.99 11.05 -10.12
N GLY A 66 -19.83 10.47 -9.82
CA GLY A 66 -18.90 11.00 -8.83
C GLY A 66 -18.06 12.17 -9.34
N ALA A 67 -17.83 12.26 -10.66
CA ALA A 67 -17.22 13.44 -11.27
C ALA A 67 -18.08 14.70 -11.07
N GLU A 68 -19.41 14.56 -11.03
CA GLU A 68 -20.31 15.67 -10.69
C GLU A 68 -20.11 16.13 -9.23
N LEU A 69 -19.99 15.18 -8.29
CA LEU A 69 -19.70 15.49 -6.88
C LEU A 69 -18.32 16.15 -6.69
N GLU A 70 -17.31 15.71 -7.44
CA GLU A 70 -15.97 16.31 -7.40
C GLU A 70 -16.01 17.75 -7.94
N ALA A 71 -16.66 17.96 -9.08
CA ALA A 71 -16.83 19.29 -9.67
C ALA A 71 -17.58 20.25 -8.74
N GLU A 72 -18.66 19.78 -8.08
CA GLU A 72 -19.39 20.55 -7.07
C GLU A 72 -18.50 20.92 -5.87
N LEU A 73 -17.73 19.96 -5.35
CA LEU A 73 -16.79 20.22 -4.25
C LEU A 73 -15.75 21.27 -4.63
N THR A 74 -15.16 21.14 -5.83
CA THR A 74 -14.14 22.06 -6.31
C THR A 74 -14.71 23.46 -6.53
N ALA A 75 -15.91 23.58 -7.12
CA ALA A 75 -16.61 24.85 -7.28
C ALA A 75 -16.92 25.51 -5.92
N GLU A 76 -17.43 24.74 -4.96
CA GLU A 76 -17.74 25.25 -3.63
C GLU A 76 -16.48 25.68 -2.87
N CYS A 77 -15.38 24.93 -2.96
CA CYS A 77 -14.11 25.32 -2.36
C CYS A 77 -13.54 26.61 -2.95
N ASN A 78 -13.69 26.83 -4.26
CA ASN A 78 -13.31 28.08 -4.92
C ASN A 78 -14.19 29.24 -4.45
N ARG A 79 -15.51 29.04 -4.38
CA ARG A 79 -16.45 30.05 -3.86
C ARG A 79 -16.12 30.44 -2.42
N ILE A 80 -15.85 29.47 -1.54
CA ILE A 80 -15.44 29.73 -0.15
C ILE A 80 -14.15 30.54 -0.09
N LYS A 81 -13.18 30.24 -0.96
CA LYS A 81 -11.91 30.96 -1.01
C LYS A 81 -12.11 32.44 -1.38
N ASP A 82 -13.03 32.72 -2.29
CA ASP A 82 -13.25 34.06 -2.84
C ASP A 82 -14.20 34.91 -1.98
N GLU A 83 -15.24 34.29 -1.39
CA GLU A 83 -16.33 35.02 -0.73
C GLU A 83 -16.26 35.02 0.80
N ALA A 84 -15.73 33.95 1.41
CA ALA A 84 -15.84 33.76 2.87
C ALA A 84 -14.64 34.36 3.63
N PRO A 85 -14.85 34.85 4.87
CA PRO A 85 -13.79 35.43 5.66
C PRO A 85 -12.80 34.38 6.16
N VAL A 86 -11.51 34.71 6.13
CA VAL A 86 -10.43 33.81 6.58
C VAL A 86 -10.62 33.38 8.03
N ARG A 87 -11.08 34.29 8.90
CA ARG A 87 -11.39 34.02 10.31
C ARG A 87 -12.88 34.20 10.55
N GLY A 88 -13.48 33.27 11.27
CA GLY A 88 -14.89 33.33 11.66
C GLY A 88 -15.10 34.29 12.83
N ASN A 89 -16.35 34.69 13.05
CA ASN A 89 -16.78 35.46 14.20
C ASN A 89 -17.97 34.78 14.88
N LYS A 90 -17.69 34.02 15.94
CA LYS A 90 -18.71 33.24 16.69
C LYS A 90 -19.83 34.11 17.27
N LYS A 91 -19.54 35.36 17.65
CA LYS A 91 -20.55 36.28 18.22
C LYS A 91 -21.57 36.74 17.18
N GLN A 92 -21.19 36.74 15.91
CA GLN A 92 -22.05 37.12 14.78
C GLN A 92 -22.53 35.91 13.96
N GLY A 93 -22.20 34.69 14.39
CA GLY A 93 -22.55 33.46 13.67
C GLY A 93 -21.82 33.26 12.33
N ILE A 94 -20.78 34.05 12.04
CA ILE A 94 -20.04 33.99 10.77
C ILE A 94 -19.00 32.87 10.83
N LYS A 95 -19.09 31.91 9.92
CA LYS A 95 -18.13 30.80 9.79
C LYS A 95 -16.88 31.24 9.02
N SER A 96 -15.74 30.67 9.40
CA SER A 96 -14.48 30.84 8.68
C SER A 96 -14.45 30.03 7.38
N GLN A 97 -13.53 30.37 6.48
CA GLN A 97 -13.23 29.54 5.30
C GLN A 97 -12.87 28.09 5.67
N LYS A 98 -12.18 27.87 6.80
CA LYS A 98 -11.81 26.52 7.24
C LYS A 98 -13.06 25.71 7.59
N GLU A 99 -13.92 26.26 8.43
CA GLU A 99 -15.16 25.60 8.85
C GLU A 99 -16.09 25.30 7.67
N LEU A 100 -16.19 26.23 6.71
CA LEU A 100 -17.00 26.01 5.50
C LEU A 100 -16.43 24.91 4.61
N ARG A 101 -15.10 24.85 4.44
CA ARG A 101 -14.45 23.77 3.68
C ARG A 101 -14.65 22.42 4.35
N GLU A 102 -14.54 22.34 5.67
CA GLU A 102 -14.78 21.10 6.42
C GLU A 102 -16.22 20.61 6.23
N ILE A 103 -17.21 21.50 6.25
CA ILE A 103 -18.61 21.16 5.94
C ILE A 103 -18.74 20.65 4.49
N ALA A 104 -18.12 21.32 3.51
CA ALA A 104 -18.15 20.87 2.11
C ALA A 104 -17.50 19.49 1.95
N HIS A 105 -16.38 19.22 2.64
CA HIS A 105 -15.72 17.91 2.67
C HIS A 105 -16.63 16.84 3.28
N GLU A 106 -17.35 17.14 4.36
CA GLU A 106 -18.31 16.21 4.97
C GLU A 106 -19.47 15.86 4.02
N VAL A 107 -20.03 16.86 3.34
CA VAL A 107 -21.08 16.66 2.33
C VAL A 107 -20.58 15.78 1.19
N PHE A 108 -19.40 16.08 0.64
CA PHE A 108 -18.78 15.28 -0.41
C PHE A 108 -18.55 13.83 0.05
N ASN A 109 -17.93 13.63 1.22
CA ASN A 109 -17.66 12.28 1.75
C ASN A 109 -18.94 11.47 1.98
N ALA A 110 -20.02 12.11 2.43
CA ALA A 110 -21.33 11.48 2.58
C ALA A 110 -21.94 11.12 1.21
N GLY A 111 -21.77 11.98 0.20
CA GLY A 111 -22.19 11.73 -1.18
C GLY A 111 -21.44 10.54 -1.80
N VAL A 112 -20.10 10.55 -1.72
CA VAL A 112 -19.23 9.47 -2.19
C VAL A 112 -19.59 8.15 -1.52
N LYS A 113 -19.82 8.14 -0.20
CA LYS A 113 -20.28 6.92 0.50
C LYS A 113 -21.55 6.35 -0.09
N LYS A 114 -22.60 7.18 -0.24
CA LYS A 114 -23.89 6.72 -0.78
C LYS A 114 -23.72 6.20 -2.21
N LEU A 115 -22.93 6.89 -3.02
CA LEU A 115 -22.70 6.54 -4.42
C LEU A 115 -21.91 5.23 -4.55
N ALA A 116 -20.86 5.07 -3.74
CA ALA A 116 -20.07 3.85 -3.68
C ALA A 116 -20.91 2.64 -3.26
N GLN A 117 -21.78 2.80 -2.26
CA GLN A 117 -22.71 1.76 -1.82
C GLN A 117 -23.73 1.40 -2.90
N LYS A 118 -24.25 2.39 -3.63
CA LYS A 118 -25.19 2.19 -4.74
C LYS A 118 -24.57 1.35 -5.87
N HIS A 119 -23.30 1.57 -6.19
CA HIS A 119 -22.64 0.98 -7.35
C HIS A 119 -21.65 -0.14 -7.03
N GLY A 120 -21.54 -0.54 -5.77
CA GLY A 120 -20.65 -1.63 -5.34
C GLY A 120 -19.16 -1.29 -5.30
N VAL A 121 -18.79 0.00 -5.28
CA VAL A 121 -17.39 0.47 -5.20
C VAL A 121 -16.96 0.58 -3.74
N LEU A 122 -16.96 -0.56 -3.05
CA LEU A 122 -16.86 -0.61 -1.59
C LEU A 122 -15.44 -0.71 -1.08
N SER A 123 -14.55 -1.39 -1.79
CA SER A 123 -13.22 -1.72 -1.30
C SER A 123 -12.32 -0.50 -1.08
N GLY A 124 -11.26 -0.72 -0.32
CA GLY A 124 -10.25 0.28 -0.02
C GLY A 124 -9.00 -0.37 0.55
N LYS A 125 -7.94 0.41 0.77
CA LYS A 125 -6.62 -0.15 1.12
C LYS A 125 -5.92 0.59 2.25
N TRP A 126 -5.23 -0.19 3.07
CA TRP A 126 -4.12 0.29 3.88
C TRP A 126 -2.86 0.41 3.02
N LEU A 127 -2.17 1.55 3.14
CA LEU A 127 -0.97 1.86 2.36
C LEU A 127 0.30 1.71 3.22
N LEU A 128 1.25 0.90 2.76
CA LEU A 128 2.57 0.73 3.35
C LEU A 128 3.62 1.20 2.36
N TYR A 129 4.67 1.86 2.85
CA TYR A 129 5.73 2.44 2.02
C TYR A 129 7.12 1.93 2.44
N PRO A 130 7.46 0.65 2.21
CA PRO A 130 8.78 0.15 2.54
C PRO A 130 9.84 0.74 1.60
N GLY A 131 11.04 0.97 2.14
CA GLY A 131 12.22 1.30 1.35
C GLY A 131 12.76 0.09 0.57
N PRO A 132 13.72 0.29 -0.34
CA PRO A 132 14.26 -0.78 -1.19
C PRO A 132 14.81 -1.99 -0.44
N GLU A 133 15.47 -1.77 0.70
CA GLU A 133 16.02 -2.85 1.53
C GLU A 133 14.93 -3.64 2.29
N GLY A 134 13.77 -3.02 2.51
CA GLY A 134 12.71 -3.56 3.36
C GLY A 134 11.52 -4.14 2.60
N VAL A 135 11.41 -3.92 1.29
CA VAL A 135 10.22 -4.30 0.51
C VAL A 135 9.98 -5.80 0.50
N ASP A 136 11.00 -6.62 0.26
CA ASP A 136 10.85 -8.08 0.18
C ASP A 136 10.45 -8.68 1.53
N SER A 137 11.04 -8.19 2.63
CA SER A 137 10.69 -8.62 3.99
C SER A 137 9.27 -8.21 4.36
N THR A 138 8.87 -6.97 4.03
CA THR A 138 7.52 -6.47 4.29
C THR A 138 6.49 -7.24 3.47
N TRP A 139 6.78 -7.49 2.19
CA TRP A 139 5.90 -8.25 1.30
C TRP A 139 5.75 -9.70 1.76
N ARG A 140 6.84 -10.36 2.15
CA ARG A 140 6.82 -11.71 2.74
C ARG A 140 5.89 -11.79 3.94
N LYS A 141 5.89 -10.80 4.84
CA LYS A 141 4.97 -10.77 5.99
C LYS A 141 3.52 -10.69 5.55
N VAL A 142 3.21 -9.80 4.60
CA VAL A 142 1.84 -9.62 4.07
C VAL A 142 1.36 -10.89 3.36
N VAL A 143 2.17 -11.47 2.48
CA VAL A 143 1.84 -12.72 1.77
C VAL A 143 1.55 -13.84 2.77
N ASN A 144 2.44 -14.07 3.73
CA ASN A 144 2.22 -15.13 4.72
C ASN A 144 0.99 -14.90 5.60
N ALA A 145 0.70 -13.65 5.96
CA ALA A 145 -0.44 -13.33 6.80
C ALA A 145 -1.78 -13.41 6.05
N LEU A 146 -1.79 -13.25 4.73
CA LEU A 146 -3.00 -13.28 3.91
C LEU A 146 -3.23 -14.62 3.21
N ALA A 147 -2.18 -15.24 2.68
CA ALA A 147 -2.31 -16.46 1.90
C ALA A 147 -2.42 -17.72 2.75
N LYS A 148 -2.09 -17.69 4.04
CA LYS A 148 -2.22 -18.89 4.90
C LYS A 148 -3.55 -18.87 5.64
N ALA A 149 -4.20 -20.02 5.74
CA ALA A 149 -5.51 -20.16 6.41
C ALA A 149 -5.47 -19.69 7.88
N ASP A 150 -4.33 -19.86 8.56
CA ASP A 150 -4.12 -19.41 9.93
C ASP A 150 -3.44 -18.02 10.03
N GLY A 151 -3.21 -17.36 8.90
CA GLY A 151 -2.58 -16.04 8.80
C GLY A 151 -3.43 -14.93 9.43
N ALA A 152 -2.76 -13.96 10.05
CA ALA A 152 -3.44 -12.91 10.81
C ALA A 152 -4.36 -12.02 9.95
N LEU A 153 -3.99 -11.73 8.70
CA LEU A 153 -4.83 -10.95 7.77
C LEU A 153 -5.99 -11.78 7.23
N ALA A 154 -5.78 -13.08 6.96
CA ALA A 154 -6.86 -14.00 6.60
C ALA A 154 -7.90 -14.10 7.74
N LYS A 155 -7.44 -14.26 8.99
CA LYS A 155 -8.28 -14.31 10.20
C LYS A 155 -9.03 -13.01 10.49
N ALA A 156 -8.51 -11.86 10.06
CA ALA A 156 -9.24 -10.59 10.19
C ALA A 156 -10.55 -10.60 9.38
N GLY A 157 -10.66 -11.46 8.36
CA GLY A 157 -11.90 -11.75 7.62
C GLY A 157 -12.38 -10.62 6.69
N SER A 158 -11.75 -9.45 6.75
CA SER A 158 -12.08 -8.28 5.95
C SER A 158 -11.11 -8.03 4.79
N VAL A 159 -10.00 -8.79 4.70
CA VAL A 159 -8.94 -8.60 3.71
C VAL A 159 -9.02 -9.68 2.63
N HIS A 160 -9.27 -9.28 1.37
CA HIS A 160 -9.36 -10.22 0.24
C HIS A 160 -8.08 -10.30 -0.60
N CYS A 161 -7.33 -9.21 -0.75
CA CYS A 161 -6.09 -9.21 -1.52
C CYS A 161 -5.06 -8.18 -1.04
N ALA A 162 -3.82 -8.34 -1.51
CA ALA A 162 -2.80 -7.32 -1.42
C ALA A 162 -2.00 -7.24 -2.72
N LYS A 163 -1.46 -6.05 -3.03
CA LYS A 163 -0.56 -5.83 -4.17
C LYS A 163 0.69 -5.07 -3.75
N VAL A 164 1.82 -5.38 -4.38
CA VAL A 164 3.10 -4.68 -4.18
C VAL A 164 3.63 -4.17 -5.51
N SER A 165 4.12 -2.94 -5.53
CA SER A 165 4.78 -2.41 -6.72
C SER A 165 6.10 -3.14 -6.95
N THR A 166 6.47 -3.35 -8.21
CA THR A 166 7.78 -3.93 -8.57
C THR A 166 8.79 -2.87 -9.00
N ALA A 167 8.44 -1.61 -8.75
CA ALA A 167 9.19 -0.42 -9.07
C ALA A 167 9.10 0.53 -7.88
N VAL A 168 10.15 1.31 -7.69
CA VAL A 168 10.09 2.52 -6.87
C VAL A 168 9.04 3.45 -7.49
N GLN A 169 8.11 3.94 -6.67
CA GLN A 169 7.02 4.80 -7.13
C GLN A 169 7.42 6.28 -7.04
N ASP A 170 7.10 7.04 -8.09
CA ASP A 170 7.25 8.49 -8.10
C ASP A 170 6.19 9.13 -7.21
N GLY A 171 6.56 9.42 -5.95
CA GLY A 171 5.58 9.90 -4.96
C GLY A 171 6.15 10.49 -3.66
N GLY A 172 7.48 10.65 -3.56
CA GLY A 172 8.11 11.42 -2.48
C GLY A 172 8.82 10.61 -1.39
N SER A 173 8.68 9.28 -1.34
CA SER A 173 9.45 8.44 -0.41
C SER A 173 10.63 7.70 -1.04
N GLY A 174 10.77 7.71 -2.38
CA GLY A 174 11.79 6.92 -3.08
C GLY A 174 11.66 5.41 -2.83
N GLY A 175 10.48 4.95 -2.41
CA GLY A 175 10.22 3.58 -1.98
C GLY A 175 9.19 2.85 -2.81
N TYR A 176 8.91 1.63 -2.38
CA TYR A 176 7.87 0.77 -2.92
C TYR A 176 6.53 1.07 -2.23
N VAL A 177 5.43 0.63 -2.83
CA VAL A 177 4.11 0.66 -2.17
C VAL A 177 3.55 -0.75 -2.06
N ILE A 178 3.02 -1.08 -0.88
CA ILE A 178 2.21 -2.27 -0.65
C ILE A 178 0.82 -1.81 -0.23
N CYS A 179 -0.20 -2.30 -0.95
CA CYS A 179 -1.61 -2.05 -0.64
C CYS A 179 -2.22 -3.32 -0.07
N VAL A 180 -2.87 -3.23 1.09
CA VAL A 180 -3.64 -4.32 1.71
C VAL A 180 -5.10 -3.95 1.66
N TYR A 181 -5.90 -4.70 0.90
CA TYR A 181 -7.27 -4.33 0.56
C TYR A 181 -8.29 -4.93 1.50
N CYS A 182 -9.25 -4.11 1.92
CA CYS A 182 -10.43 -4.58 2.63
C CYS A 182 -11.67 -4.58 1.73
N ASP A 183 -12.61 -5.48 2.02
CA ASP A 183 -13.85 -5.69 1.26
C ASP A 183 -14.72 -4.43 1.20
N ASP A 184 -14.91 -3.77 2.34
CA ASP A 184 -15.76 -2.59 2.48
C ASP A 184 -15.07 -1.50 3.32
N SER A 185 -14.82 -0.35 2.70
CA SER A 185 -14.22 0.83 3.30
C SER A 185 -15.08 1.43 4.42
N TRP A 186 -16.37 1.12 4.50
CA TRP A 186 -17.26 1.64 5.53
C TRP A 186 -17.61 0.61 6.61
N ASP A 187 -17.14 -0.64 6.47
CA ASP A 187 -17.07 -1.59 7.58
C ASP A 187 -15.89 -1.22 8.50
N LYS A 188 -16.19 -0.35 9.48
CA LYS A 188 -15.17 0.13 10.42
C LYS A 188 -14.54 -0.99 11.24
N GLU A 189 -15.28 -2.06 11.54
CA GLU A 189 -14.76 -3.17 12.34
C GLU A 189 -13.81 -4.02 11.51
N GLY A 190 -14.18 -4.34 10.28
CA GLY A 190 -13.31 -5.02 9.33
C GLY A 190 -12.02 -4.23 9.04
N VAL A 191 -12.13 -2.93 8.77
CA VAL A 191 -10.96 -2.07 8.50
C VAL A 191 -10.06 -1.96 9.74
N LYS A 192 -10.66 -1.85 10.94
CA LYS A 192 -9.94 -1.85 12.22
C LYS A 192 -9.21 -3.17 12.46
N ALA A 193 -9.87 -4.31 12.24
CA ALA A 193 -9.30 -5.63 12.45
C ALA A 193 -8.05 -5.83 11.56
N ALA A 194 -8.13 -5.43 10.29
CA ALA A 194 -7.00 -5.44 9.38
C ALA A 194 -5.85 -4.56 9.89
N PHE A 195 -6.13 -3.34 10.37
CA PHE A 195 -5.10 -2.44 10.91
C PHE A 195 -4.43 -3.01 12.16
N VAL A 196 -5.21 -3.55 13.10
CA VAL A 196 -4.69 -4.17 14.32
C VAL A 196 -3.79 -5.36 13.98
N ALA A 197 -4.19 -6.19 13.01
CA ALA A 197 -3.37 -7.30 12.54
C ALA A 197 -2.05 -6.82 11.92
N LEU A 198 -2.08 -5.78 11.09
CA LEU A 198 -0.86 -5.17 10.54
C LEU A 198 0.11 -4.73 11.66
N VAL A 199 -0.40 -4.04 12.69
CA VAL A 199 0.42 -3.50 13.77
C VAL A 199 0.91 -4.60 14.72
N LYS A 200 0.00 -5.37 15.33
CA LYS A 200 0.35 -6.33 16.38
C LYS A 200 1.00 -7.60 15.82
N ASP A 201 0.44 -8.16 14.75
CA ASP A 201 0.85 -9.46 14.22
C ASP A 201 1.94 -9.38 13.15
N LEU A 202 2.09 -8.24 12.46
CA LEU A 202 3.13 -8.06 11.43
C LEU A 202 4.20 -7.01 11.80
N GLY A 203 3.91 -6.12 12.76
CA GLY A 203 4.80 -5.00 13.09
C GLY A 203 4.91 -3.99 11.96
N LEU A 204 3.79 -3.75 11.28
CA LEU A 204 3.67 -2.86 10.13
C LEU A 204 2.64 -1.78 10.44
N VAL A 205 3.05 -0.52 10.37
CA VAL A 205 2.16 0.62 10.66
C VAL A 205 1.84 1.35 9.37
N SER A 206 0.61 1.20 8.87
CA SER A 206 0.09 2.03 7.80
C SER A 206 -0.24 3.43 8.33
N GLN A 207 0.01 4.47 7.52
CA GLN A 207 -0.34 5.85 7.91
C GLN A 207 -1.79 6.21 7.57
N ALA A 208 -2.36 5.56 6.56
CA ALA A 208 -3.58 5.99 5.92
C ALA A 208 -4.31 4.82 5.26
N TYR A 209 -5.63 4.82 5.44
CA TYR A 209 -6.57 4.00 4.68
C TYR A 209 -7.24 4.86 3.62
N LYS A 210 -7.20 4.43 2.35
CA LYS A 210 -7.82 5.11 1.21
C LYS A 210 -8.87 4.21 0.59
N CYS A 211 -10.12 4.69 0.48
CA CYS A 211 -11.17 3.98 -0.25
C CYS A 211 -10.92 4.06 -1.76
N ASP A 212 -11.31 3.02 -2.49
CA ASP A 212 -11.14 2.97 -3.95
C ASP A 212 -12.00 4.00 -4.65
N ALA A 213 -13.17 4.30 -4.08
CA ALA A 213 -14.02 5.41 -4.50
C ALA A 213 -13.23 6.73 -4.63
N ASN A 214 -12.42 7.09 -3.64
CA ASN A 214 -11.57 8.28 -3.72
C ASN A 214 -10.46 8.15 -4.76
N THR A 215 -9.93 6.95 -5.00
CA THR A 215 -8.92 6.74 -6.06
C THR A 215 -9.53 6.91 -7.45
N ILE A 216 -10.70 6.32 -7.69
CA ILE A 216 -11.43 6.44 -8.97
C ILE A 216 -11.78 7.89 -9.27
N LEU A 217 -12.19 8.67 -8.25
CA LEU A 217 -12.49 10.10 -8.39
C LEU A 217 -11.25 11.00 -8.44
N GLY A 218 -10.03 10.45 -8.50
CA GLY A 218 -8.81 11.25 -8.58
C GLY A 218 -8.49 12.06 -7.31
N ILE A 219 -9.07 11.71 -6.17
CA ILE A 219 -8.82 12.39 -4.91
C ILE A 219 -7.47 11.95 -4.35
N ASP A 220 -6.49 12.83 -4.43
CA ASP A 220 -5.13 12.64 -3.90
C ASP A 220 -4.73 13.76 -2.92
N SER A 221 -3.48 13.74 -2.43
CA SER A 221 -2.98 14.74 -1.49
C SER A 221 -2.74 16.13 -2.11
N LYS A 222 -2.72 16.22 -3.44
CA LYS A 222 -2.51 17.45 -4.22
C LYS A 222 -3.83 17.99 -4.79
N HIS A 223 -4.96 17.34 -4.51
CA HIS A 223 -6.27 17.71 -5.02
C HIS A 223 -6.59 19.19 -4.71
N PRO A 224 -7.09 19.99 -5.68
CA PRO A 224 -7.30 21.43 -5.50
C PRO A 224 -8.21 21.81 -4.33
N SER A 225 -9.20 20.97 -4.02
CA SER A 225 -10.13 21.16 -2.90
C SER A 225 -9.49 20.96 -1.51
N LYS A 226 -8.24 20.46 -1.46
CA LYS A 226 -7.50 20.11 -0.23
C LYS A 226 -8.22 19.12 0.67
N ILE A 227 -9.17 18.36 0.11
CA ILE A 227 -9.84 17.29 0.85
C ILE A 227 -8.81 16.22 1.22
N LYS A 228 -8.99 15.63 2.41
CA LYS A 228 -8.15 14.53 2.85
C LYS A 228 -8.38 13.32 1.92
N SER A 229 -7.32 12.81 1.30
CA SER A 229 -7.41 11.65 0.41
C SER A 229 -7.74 10.35 1.13
N SER A 230 -7.38 10.26 2.41
CA SER A 230 -7.63 9.09 3.25
C SER A 230 -8.92 9.19 4.03
N LEU A 231 -9.66 8.07 4.04
CA LEU A 231 -10.89 7.93 4.81
C LEU A 231 -10.58 7.73 6.30
N TYR A 232 -9.56 6.92 6.62
CA TYR A 232 -9.08 6.70 7.99
C TYR A 232 -7.56 6.90 8.10
N GLY A 233 -7.10 7.27 9.28
CA GLY A 233 -5.70 7.30 9.68
C GLY A 233 -5.40 6.32 10.80
N LYS A 234 -4.11 6.09 11.06
CA LYS A 234 -3.65 5.18 12.14
C LYS A 234 -4.28 5.45 13.51
N ASN A 235 -4.48 6.72 13.85
CA ASN A 235 -5.01 7.14 15.15
C ASN A 235 -6.53 6.97 15.29
N ASP A 236 -7.24 6.59 14.22
CA ASP A 236 -8.68 6.32 14.29
C ASP A 236 -8.96 4.96 14.97
N TYR A 237 -7.96 4.07 15.04
CA TYR A 237 -8.13 2.69 15.48
C TYR A 237 -7.22 2.24 16.62
N MET A 238 -6.04 2.84 16.75
CA MET A 238 -5.13 2.63 17.87
C MET A 238 -4.52 3.97 18.30
N THR A 239 -4.33 4.17 19.59
CA THR A 239 -3.59 5.35 20.07
C THR A 239 -2.12 5.23 19.71
N LYS A 240 -1.39 6.35 19.78
CA LYS A 240 0.06 6.34 19.55
C LYS A 240 0.75 5.40 20.54
N GLU A 241 0.34 5.43 21.80
CA GLU A 241 0.89 4.60 22.87
C GLU A 241 0.63 3.12 22.63
N GLU A 242 -0.56 2.75 22.14
CA GLU A 242 -0.88 1.37 21.77
C GLU A 242 -0.03 0.87 20.60
N ILE A 243 0.21 1.73 19.60
CA ILE A 243 1.08 1.42 18.46
C ILE A 243 2.52 1.24 18.94
N ASP A 244 3.06 2.19 19.72
CA ASP A 244 4.43 2.15 20.21
C ASP A 244 4.65 0.92 21.12
N ALA A 245 3.68 0.59 21.98
CA ALA A 245 3.72 -0.61 22.81
C ALA A 245 3.69 -1.90 21.99
N ALA A 246 2.87 -1.97 20.94
CA ALA A 246 2.81 -3.13 20.05
C ALA A 246 4.13 -3.34 19.29
N MET A 247 4.75 -2.25 18.82
CA MET A 247 6.04 -2.28 18.15
C MET A 247 7.16 -2.75 19.11
N ALA A 248 7.21 -2.18 20.32
CA ALA A 248 8.19 -2.57 21.33
C ALA A 248 8.04 -4.04 21.78
N ALA A 249 6.80 -4.51 21.95
CA ALA A 249 6.53 -5.90 22.31
C ALA A 249 7.04 -6.89 21.25
N ARG A 250 6.99 -6.52 19.97
CA ARG A 250 7.56 -7.33 18.88
C ARG A 250 9.07 -7.31 18.84
N GLU A 251 9.71 -6.19 19.14
CA GLU A 251 11.17 -6.10 19.20
C GLU A 251 11.73 -6.94 20.36
N ALA A 252 11.00 -7.01 21.47
CA ALA A 252 11.35 -7.82 22.63
C ALA A 252 11.10 -9.33 22.47
N ASN A 253 10.32 -9.76 21.47
CA ASN A 253 10.01 -11.17 21.28
C ASN A 253 11.22 -11.93 20.68
N PRO A 254 11.71 -13.01 21.34
CA PRO A 254 12.87 -13.77 20.88
C PRO A 254 12.69 -14.46 19.51
N GLU A 255 11.47 -14.81 19.09
CA GLU A 255 11.21 -15.40 17.75
C GLU A 255 11.38 -14.38 16.60
N THR A 256 11.09 -13.11 16.85
CA THR A 256 11.32 -12.01 15.90
C THR A 256 12.77 -11.53 15.95
N ALA A 257 13.41 -11.53 17.13
CA ALA A 257 14.83 -11.18 17.29
C ALA A 257 15.78 -12.19 16.65
N SER A 258 15.47 -13.49 16.74
CA SER A 258 16.25 -14.57 16.10
C SER A 258 16.16 -14.54 14.57
N LYS A 259 14.99 -14.26 13.99
CA LYS A 259 14.82 -13.99 12.55
C LYS A 259 15.53 -12.72 12.08
N ALA A 260 15.58 -11.67 12.89
CA ALA A 260 16.33 -10.44 12.57
C ALA A 260 17.87 -10.65 12.62
N ARG A 261 18.37 -11.51 13.52
CA ARG A 261 19.78 -11.90 13.58
C ARG A 261 20.21 -12.80 12.42
N ALA A 262 19.38 -13.77 12.04
CA ALA A 262 19.65 -14.64 10.89
C ALA A 262 19.74 -13.88 9.55
N VAL A 263 19.05 -12.74 9.42
CA VAL A 263 19.17 -11.85 8.25
C VAL A 263 20.45 -10.98 8.30
N LYS A 264 21.04 -10.78 9.48
CA LYS A 264 22.26 -9.98 9.68
C LYS A 264 23.56 -10.79 9.78
N SER A 265 23.50 -12.12 9.79
CA SER A 265 24.69 -12.97 9.87
C SER A 265 24.64 -14.09 8.83
N LYS A 266 25.07 -13.76 7.61
CA LYS A 266 26.04 -14.60 6.91
C LYS A 266 27.31 -13.79 6.83
N THR A 267 28.34 -14.21 7.54
CA THR A 267 29.69 -13.66 7.38
C THR A 267 30.30 -14.24 6.11
N LEU A 268 31.21 -13.49 5.47
CA LEU A 268 31.92 -13.91 4.24
C LEU A 268 32.56 -15.31 4.35
N GLU A 269 32.91 -15.72 5.56
CA GLU A 269 33.53 -17.01 5.87
C GLU A 269 32.58 -18.21 5.71
N GLU A 270 31.26 -18.01 5.79
CA GLU A 270 30.26 -19.07 5.57
C GLU A 270 29.94 -19.29 4.09
N GLU A 271 30.21 -18.31 3.21
CA GLU A 271 30.10 -18.48 1.75
C GLU A 271 31.31 -19.22 1.15
N GLU A 272 32.48 -19.17 1.80
CA GLU A 272 33.68 -19.91 1.36
C GLU A 272 33.66 -21.40 1.74
N ALA A 273 32.82 -21.79 2.71
CA ALA A 273 32.68 -23.18 3.16
C ALA A 273 31.74 -24.04 2.29
N GLU A 274 30.82 -23.42 1.55
CA GLU A 274 29.96 -24.10 0.57
C GLU A 274 30.64 -24.08 -0.81
N GLY A 275 31.69 -24.90 -0.94
CA GLY A 275 32.57 -24.94 -2.09
C GLY A 275 31.87 -25.05 -3.45
N CYS A 276 32.01 -24.00 -4.26
CA CYS A 276 31.98 -24.09 -5.71
C CYS A 276 33.42 -23.88 -6.20
N GLY A 277 34.09 -24.97 -6.55
CA GLY A 277 35.48 -24.96 -6.99
C GLY A 277 35.69 -24.08 -8.22
N PHE A 278 36.52 -23.05 -8.07
CA PHE A 278 37.13 -22.38 -9.19
C PHE A 278 38.58 -22.85 -9.27
N ALA A 279 38.91 -23.60 -10.33
CA ALA A 279 40.28 -24.01 -10.60
C ALA A 279 41.16 -22.75 -10.80
N PRO A 280 42.43 -22.76 -10.33
CA PRO A 280 43.34 -21.66 -10.61
C PRO A 280 43.66 -21.66 -12.11
N VAL A 281 43.25 -20.59 -12.79
CA VAL A 281 43.78 -20.28 -14.12
C VAL A 281 45.20 -19.77 -13.94
N SER A 282 46.13 -20.48 -14.58
CA SER A 282 47.55 -20.21 -14.61
C SER A 282 47.86 -18.88 -15.31
N ASP A 283 48.83 -18.15 -14.76
CA ASP A 283 49.51 -17.03 -15.39
C ASP A 283 50.02 -17.36 -16.81
N SER A 284 49.76 -16.46 -17.76
CA SER A 284 50.68 -16.14 -18.85
C SER A 284 50.44 -14.71 -19.34
N GLU A 285 51.37 -13.85 -18.91
CA GLU A 285 52.02 -12.69 -19.54
C GLU A 285 51.42 -11.97 -20.78
N ASP A 286 51.61 -10.65 -20.72
CA ASP A 286 51.77 -9.65 -21.79
C ASP A 286 50.55 -9.15 -22.59
N ASP A 287 50.12 -7.91 -22.31
CA ASP A 287 50.30 -6.80 -23.26
C ASP A 287 49.99 -5.40 -22.62
N GLU A 288 50.84 -4.42 -22.92
CA GLU A 288 50.80 -3.04 -22.42
C GLU A 288 49.56 -2.22 -22.86
N PRO A 289 49.14 -1.20 -22.07
CA PRO A 289 47.98 -0.37 -22.40
C PRO A 289 48.31 0.80 -23.36
N PRO A 290 47.50 1.07 -24.40
CA PRO A 290 47.70 2.25 -25.23
C PRO A 290 47.16 3.52 -24.57
N LYS A 291 48.07 4.50 -24.41
CA LYS A 291 47.81 5.88 -23.97
C LYS A 291 46.82 6.58 -24.90
N LYS A 292 45.64 6.97 -24.41
CA LYS A 292 44.78 7.96 -25.09
C LYS A 292 45.11 9.38 -24.63
N LYS A 293 45.54 10.19 -25.60
CA LYS A 293 45.81 11.62 -25.47
C LYS A 293 44.49 12.38 -25.25
N ILE A 294 44.50 13.22 -24.23
CA ILE A 294 43.54 14.33 -24.04
C ILE A 294 43.83 15.37 -25.13
N LYS A 295 42.79 15.88 -25.79
CA LYS A 295 42.85 17.15 -26.50
C LYS A 295 41.88 18.12 -25.85
N VAL A 296 42.45 19.27 -25.49
CA VAL A 296 41.81 20.56 -25.21
C VAL A 296 41.18 21.09 -26.50
#